data_AF-G6F2G2-F1
#
_entry.id   AF-G6F2G2-F1
#
_cell.length_a   1.000
_cell.length_b   1.000
_cell.length_c   1.000
_cell.angle_alpha   90.00
_cell.angle_beta   90.00
_cell.angle_gamma   90.00
#
_symmetry.space_group_name_H-M   'P 1'
#
loop_
_entity.id
_entity.type
_entity.pdbx_description
1 polymer ?
#
loop_
_entity_poly.entity_id
_entity_poly.type
_entity_poly.pdbx_seq_one_letter_code
_entity_poly.pdbx_strand_id
1 'polypeptide(L)' 'MQTFKVEGMTCQHCAKAVKEAVEALANVDEATVNLEAKTVTVKGNPDHAAIKAAIEEEGYELV' A
#
# COMPACT_ATOMS: atom_id res chain seq x y z
N MET A 1 -4.05 4.13 12.41
CA MET A 1 -3.48 4.52 11.11
C MET A 1 -2.06 4.00 11.08
N GLN A 2 -1.73 3.21 10.07
CA GLN A 2 -0.40 2.62 9.87
C GLN A 2 0.19 3.18 8.58
N THR A 3 1.51 3.41 8.54
CA THR A 3 2.19 3.91 7.34
C THR A 3 3.32 2.96 6.98
N PHE A 4 3.36 2.57 5.71
CA PHE A 4 4.31 1.63 5.15
C PHE A 4 5.12 2.31 4.05
N LYS A 5 6.41 2.05 3.96
CA LYS A 5 7.21 2.47 2.81
C LYS A 5 7.12 1.42 1.72
N VAL A 6 7.02 1.89 0.48
CA VAL A 6 6.89 1.04 -0.70
C VAL A 6 7.87 1.51 -1.76
N GLU A 7 8.76 0.62 -2.18
CA GLU A 7 9.73 0.86 -3.24
C GLU A 7 9.23 0.32 -4.58
N GLY A 8 9.77 0.86 -5.69
CA GLY A 8 9.39 0.48 -7.06
C GLY A 8 8.25 1.29 -7.67
N MET A 9 7.44 2.00 -6.88
CA MET A 9 6.44 2.94 -7.42
C MET A 9 7.14 4.14 -8.09
N THR A 10 7.00 4.26 -9.41
CA THR A 10 7.62 5.35 -10.19
C THR A 10 6.61 6.25 -10.90
N CYS A 11 5.32 5.89 -10.84
CA CYS A 11 4.26 6.54 -11.60
C CYS A 11 2.94 6.62 -10.81
N GLN A 12 2.07 7.56 -11.18
CA GLN A 12 0.75 7.69 -10.52
C GLN A 12 -0.15 6.45 -10.74
N HIS A 13 -0.03 5.77 -11.88
CA HIS A 13 -0.71 4.50 -12.12
C HIS A 13 -0.24 3.40 -11.16
N CYS A 14 1.06 3.36 -10.89
CA CYS A 14 1.74 2.42 -10.00
C CYS A 14 1.22 2.63 -8.56
N ALA A 15 1.16 3.89 -8.12
CA ALA A 15 0.59 4.28 -6.84
C ALA A 15 -0.90 3.91 -6.72
N LYS A 16 -1.67 4.07 -7.80
CA LYS A 16 -3.09 3.71 -7.83
C LYS A 16 -3.30 2.20 -7.67
N ALA A 17 -2.50 1.39 -8.36
CA ALA A 17 -2.54 -0.06 -8.27
C ALA A 17 -2.29 -0.54 -6.82
N VAL A 18 -1.24 -0.02 -6.18
CA VAL A 18 -0.95 -0.30 -4.76
C VAL A 18 -2.09 0.15 -3.84
N LYS A 19 -2.68 1.33 -4.08
CA LYS A 19 -3.83 1.81 -3.31
C LYS A 19 -5.00 0.83 -3.39
N GLU A 20 -5.37 0.41 -4.60
CA GLU A 20 -6.51 -0.47 -4.86
C GLU A 20 -6.28 -1.87 -4.25
N ALA A 21 -5.07 -2.42 -4.36
CA ALA A 21 -4.71 -3.69 -3.75
C ALA A 21 -4.81 -3.64 -2.21
N VAL A 22 -4.32 -2.56 -1.59
CA VAL A 22 -4.39 -2.37 -0.14
C VAL A 22 -5.83 -2.12 0.34
N GLU A 23 -6.63 -1.34 -0.39
CA GLU A 23 -8.05 -1.10 -0.05
C GLU A 23 -8.92 -2.36 -0.17
N ALA A 24 -8.51 -3.34 -0.96
CA ALA A 24 -9.21 -4.62 -1.08
C ALA A 24 -9.00 -5.55 0.14
N LEU A 25 -8.07 -5.23 1.03
CA LEU A 25 -7.77 -6.06 2.20
C LEU A 25 -8.82 -5.92 3.31
N ALA A 26 -9.05 -7.02 4.02
CA ALA A 26 -9.91 -7.00 5.20
C ALA A 26 -9.35 -6.07 6.30
N ASN A 27 -10.25 -5.37 6.99
CA ASN A 27 -9.92 -4.41 8.06
C ASN A 27 -9.17 -3.16 7.58
N VAL A 28 -9.21 -2.86 6.27
CA VAL A 28 -8.83 -1.57 5.70
C VAL A 28 -10.09 -0.75 5.46
N ASP A 29 -10.14 0.45 6.07
CA ASP A 29 -11.23 1.41 5.85
C ASP A 29 -10.89 2.36 4.68
N GLU A 30 -9.62 2.73 4.57
CA GLU A 30 -9.12 3.68 3.56
C GLU A 30 -7.60 3.50 3.40
N ALA A 31 -7.10 3.62 2.17
CA ALA A 31 -5.67 3.74 1.92
C ALA A 31 -5.36 5.04 1.16
N THR A 32 -4.23 5.66 1.46
CA THR A 32 -3.73 6.85 0.77
C THR A 32 -2.27 6.63 0.40
N VAL A 33 -1.92 6.88 -0.86
CA VAL A 33 -0.56 6.72 -1.35
C VAL A 33 0.07 8.09 -1.57
N ASN A 34 1.30 8.25 -1.09
CA ASN A 34 2.15 9.40 -1.36
C ASN A 34 3.35 8.92 -2.19
N LEU A 35 3.33 9.22 -3.49
CA LEU A 35 4.38 8.82 -4.43
C LEU A 35 5.72 9.53 -4.16
N GLU A 36 5.70 10.81 -3.78
CA GLU A 36 6.91 11.57 -3.45
C GLU A 36 7.60 11.03 -2.21
N ALA A 37 6.82 10.68 -1.17
CA ALA A 37 7.34 10.10 0.05
C ALA A 37 7.59 8.58 -0.07
N LYS A 38 7.14 7.94 -1.15
CA LYS A 38 7.13 6.49 -1.33
C LYS A 38 6.44 5.74 -0.18
N THR A 39 5.27 6.23 0.24
CA THR A 39 4.55 5.64 1.39
C THR A 39 3.09 5.36 1.07
N VAL A 40 2.54 4.34 1.73
CA VAL A 40 1.12 4.03 1.80
C VAL A 40 0.66 4.19 3.25
N THR A 41 -0.31 5.07 3.48
CA THR A 41 -0.96 5.25 4.78
C THR A 41 -2.31 4.56 4.76
N VAL A 42 -2.56 3.72 5.76
CA VAL A 42 -3.76 2.89 5.86
C VAL A 42 -4.52 3.23 7.13
N LYS A 43 -5.81 3.50 6.96
CA LYS A 43 -6.79 3.63 8.04
C LYS A 43 -7.49 2.29 8.21
N GLY A 44 -7.61 1.86 9.46
CA GLY A 44 -8.03 0.51 9.82
C GLY A 44 -6.96 -0.22 10.63
N ASN A 45 -7.13 -1.53 10.76
CA ASN A 45 -6.21 -2.41 11.47
C ASN A 45 -5.92 -3.69 10.66
N PRO A 46 -5.39 -3.57 9.43
CA PRO A 46 -5.00 -4.74 8.65
C PRO A 46 -3.80 -5.43 9.28
N ASP A 47 -3.67 -6.72 8.99
CA ASP A 47 -2.48 -7.48 9.32
C ASP A 47 -1.29 -7.03 8.46
N HIS A 48 -0.12 -6.88 9.08
CA HIS A 48 1.08 -6.40 8.38
C HIS A 48 1.54 -7.35 7.27
N ALA A 49 1.43 -8.68 7.47
CA ALA A 49 1.80 -9.64 6.45
C ALA A 49 0.83 -9.61 5.27
N ALA A 50 -0.47 -9.34 5.52
CA ALA A 50 -1.45 -9.13 4.45
C ALA A 50 -1.14 -7.89 3.60
N ILE A 51 -0.75 -6.78 4.23
CA ILE A 51 -0.32 -5.56 3.54
C ILE A 51 0.92 -5.83 2.68
N LYS A 52 1.93 -6.48 3.26
CA LYS A 52 3.16 -6.84 2.54
C LYS A 52 2.85 -7.73 1.33
N ALA A 53 2.04 -8.77 1.50
CA ALA A 53 1.68 -9.68 0.42
C ALA A 53 0.96 -8.94 -0.72
N ALA A 54 -0.05 -8.10 -0.42
CA ALA A 54 -0.77 -7.35 -1.44
C ALA A 54 0.15 -6.41 -2.25
N ILE A 55 1.14 -5.79 -1.59
CA ILE A 55 2.10 -4.90 -2.24
C ILE A 55 3.08 -5.71 -3.13
N GLU A 56 3.54 -6.87 -2.65
CA GLU A 56 4.43 -7.76 -3.40
C GLU A 56 3.75 -8.44 -4.59
N GLU A 57 2.46 -8.78 -4.49
CA GLU A 57 1.68 -9.33 -5.61
C GLU A 57 1.53 -8.32 -6.76
N GLU A 58 1.49 -7.03 -6.43
CA GLU A 58 1.49 -5.93 -7.42
C GLU A 58 2.90 -5.66 -8.00
N GLY A 59 3.93 -6.36 -7.52
CA GLY A 59 5.31 -6.26 -8.00
C GLY A 59 6.15 -5.16 -7.33
N TYR A 60 5.75 -4.72 -6.13
CA TYR A 60 6.46 -3.70 -5.36
C TYR A 60 7.02 -4.25 -4.05
N GLU A 61 7.97 -3.55 -3.44
CA GLU A 61 8.61 -4.01 -2.21
C GLU A 61 8.18 -3.13 -1.02
N LEU A 62 7.78 -3.75 0.08
CA LEU A 62 7.49 -3.07 1.34
C LEU A 62 8.72 -3.08 2.24
N VAL A 63 9.13 -1.90 2.73
CA VAL A 63 10.37 -1.68 3.51
C VAL A 63 10.16 -1.02 4.87
#